data_AF-A0A1Q3EKB9-F1
#
_entry.id   AF-A0A1Q3EKB9-F1
#
_cell.length_a   1.000
_cell.length_b   1.000
_cell.length_c   1.000
_cell.angle_alpha   90.00
_cell.angle_beta   90.00
_cell.angle_gamma   90.00
#
_symmetry.space_group_name_H-M   'P 1'
#
loop_
_entity.id
_entity.type
_entity.pdbx_description
1 polymer ?
#
loop_
_entity_poly.entity_id
_entity_poly.type
_entity_poly.pdbx_seq_one_letter_code
_entity_poly.pdbx_strand_id
1 'polypeptide(L)'
;MDILFSHLPEQPRAWALCETYLEQGAWQFQPIRRDELIDDILVPIYRSRKERASSDSNQPHVISPHRLASLYIVFAIGALVDLTLDPYSSEAESFALLCRAAISLRSVFDSPEICTVQTIALLAHYQTFAGKRYTLDAAWTVMSLAAKLAQSIGLRKSNLIYDIFDILADTSSQIAMVLDGTLMLRLLTDEGLCSMNFFARNSFIV
;
A
#
# COMPACT_ATOMS: atom_id res chain seq x y z
N MET A 1 -11.55 -12.52 13.97
CA MET A 1 -10.12 -12.16 14.08
C MET A 1 -9.24 -13.41 14.12
N ASP A 2 -9.63 -14.48 14.82
CA ASP A 2 -8.82 -15.71 14.96
C ASP A 2 -8.52 -16.43 13.63
N ILE A 3 -9.47 -16.43 12.69
CA ILE A 3 -9.27 -16.97 11.33
C ILE A 3 -8.15 -16.20 10.59
N LEU A 4 -8.02 -14.89 10.82
CA LEU A 4 -6.93 -14.13 10.22
C LEU A 4 -5.59 -14.50 10.83
N PHE A 5 -5.52 -14.85 12.12
CA PHE A 5 -4.26 -15.29 12.74
C PHE A 5 -3.81 -16.67 12.24
N SER A 6 -4.72 -17.55 11.83
CA SER A 6 -4.35 -18.86 11.25
C SER A 6 -3.76 -18.76 9.85
N HIS A 7 -4.07 -17.70 9.10
CA HIS A 7 -3.52 -17.46 7.76
C HIS A 7 -2.16 -16.74 7.75
N LEU A 8 -1.60 -16.42 8.91
CA LEU A 8 -0.26 -15.84 8.98
C LEU A 8 0.80 -16.86 8.52
N PRO A 9 1.74 -16.46 7.65
CA PRO A 9 2.83 -17.33 7.21
C PRO A 9 3.74 -17.73 8.39
N GLU A 10 4.68 -18.64 8.16
CA GLU A 10 5.71 -18.94 9.15
C GLU A 10 6.61 -17.73 9.39
N GLN A 11 7.14 -17.61 10.60
CA GLN A 11 7.93 -16.45 11.01
C GLN A 11 9.13 -16.15 10.08
N PRO A 12 9.89 -17.15 9.56
CA PRO A 12 10.97 -16.89 8.61
C PRO A 12 10.48 -16.30 7.29
N ARG A 13 9.35 -16.82 6.75
CA ARG A 13 8.76 -16.31 5.50
C ARG A 13 8.23 -14.89 5.69
N ALA A 14 7.59 -14.62 6.83
CA ALA A 14 7.10 -13.29 7.18
C ALA A 14 8.22 -12.26 7.24
N TRP A 15 9.35 -12.62 7.86
CA TRP A 15 10.53 -11.76 7.92
C TRP A 15 11.08 -11.49 6.52
N ALA A 16 11.26 -12.53 5.71
CA ALA A 16 11.74 -12.40 4.34
C ALA A 16 10.86 -11.43 3.52
N LEU A 17 9.54 -11.57 3.57
CA LEU A 17 8.61 -10.68 2.86
C LEU A 17 8.71 -9.21 3.33
N CYS A 18 8.87 -8.98 4.63
CA CYS A 18 9.09 -7.64 5.17
C CYS A 18 10.42 -7.05 4.70
N GLU A 19 11.50 -7.83 4.69
CA GLU A 19 12.80 -7.38 4.16
C GLU A 19 12.71 -7.06 2.68
N THR A 20 12.13 -7.93 1.86
CA THR A 20 11.97 -7.69 0.42
C THR A 20 11.17 -6.40 0.17
N TYR A 21 10.10 -6.15 0.93
CA TYR A 21 9.36 -4.89 0.87
C TYR A 21 10.26 -3.68 1.22
N LEU A 22 11.06 -3.79 2.28
CA LEU A 22 11.94 -2.69 2.73
C LEU A 22 13.11 -2.45 1.76
N GLU A 23 13.61 -3.47 1.09
CA GLU A 23 14.71 -3.36 0.13
C GLU A 23 14.24 -2.87 -1.24
N GLN A 24 13.13 -3.42 -1.73
CA GLN A 24 12.67 -3.23 -3.12
C GLN A 24 11.47 -2.30 -3.27
N GLY A 25 10.66 -2.11 -2.22
CA GLY A 25 9.43 -1.29 -2.28
C GLY A 25 9.52 0.05 -1.56
N ALA A 26 10.36 0.14 -0.52
CA ALA A 26 10.43 1.33 0.32
C ALA A 26 11.00 2.58 -0.37
N TRP A 27 11.79 2.43 -1.44
CA TRP A 27 12.33 3.58 -2.17
C TRP A 27 11.24 4.40 -2.88
N GLN A 28 10.10 3.80 -3.21
CA GLN A 28 9.04 4.45 -3.98
C GLN A 28 7.90 4.96 -3.08
N PHE A 29 7.52 4.20 -2.06
CA PHE A 29 6.48 4.63 -1.12
C PHE A 29 6.64 3.93 0.23
N GLN A 30 7.09 4.67 1.25
CA GLN A 30 7.34 4.13 2.58
C GLN A 30 6.49 4.81 3.67
N PRO A 31 5.18 4.52 3.74
CA PRO A 31 4.31 5.08 4.75
C PRO A 31 4.57 4.53 6.17
N ILE A 32 5.26 3.39 6.29
CA ILE A 32 5.60 2.72 7.56
C ILE A 32 7.12 2.61 7.67
N ARG A 33 7.70 3.11 8.77
CA ARG A 33 9.15 3.01 9.01
C ARG A 33 9.56 1.57 9.31
N ARG A 34 10.82 1.22 9.06
CA ARG A 34 11.35 -0.11 9.39
C ARG A 34 11.17 -0.46 10.86
N ASP A 35 11.57 0.44 11.75
CA ASP A 35 11.46 0.25 13.20
C ASP A 35 10.00 0.00 13.61
N GLU A 36 9.07 0.80 13.07
CA GLU A 36 7.62 0.65 13.30
C GLU A 36 7.09 -0.69 12.73
N LEU A 37 7.48 -1.07 11.52
CA LEU A 37 7.04 -2.30 10.89
C LEU A 37 7.49 -3.54 11.67
N ILE A 38 8.74 -3.56 12.12
CA ILE A 38 9.30 -4.72 12.80
C ILE A 38 8.90 -4.74 14.28
N ASP A 39 9.18 -3.67 15.02
CA ASP A 39 9.07 -3.65 16.48
C ASP A 39 7.64 -3.40 16.94
N ASP A 40 6.86 -2.58 16.22
CA ASP A 40 5.51 -2.19 16.64
C ASP A 40 4.39 -3.01 15.96
N ILE A 41 4.68 -3.65 14.82
CA ILE A 41 3.70 -4.43 14.04
C ILE A 41 4.07 -5.93 14.04
N LEU A 42 5.17 -6.33 13.41
CA LEU A 42 5.51 -7.75 13.19
C LEU A 42 5.73 -8.51 14.51
N VAL A 43 6.63 -8.03 15.37
CA VAL A 43 6.99 -8.70 16.63
C VAL A 43 5.78 -8.86 17.56
N PRO A 44 4.96 -7.81 17.82
CA PRO A 44 3.77 -7.95 18.65
C PRO A 44 2.74 -8.92 18.08
N ILE A 45 2.51 -8.92 16.76
CA ILE A 45 1.55 -9.83 16.11
C ILE A 45 1.96 -11.28 16.27
N TYR A 46 3.23 -11.61 16.02
CA TYR A 46 3.72 -12.98 16.18
C TYR A 46 3.82 -13.42 17.64
N ARG A 47 4.13 -12.50 18.56
CA ARG A 47 4.06 -12.75 20.00
C ARG A 47 2.65 -13.13 20.42
N SER A 48 1.64 -12.33 20.04
CA SER A 48 0.24 -12.64 20.34
C SER A 48 -0.26 -13.92 19.67
N ARG A 49 0.24 -14.28 18.48
CA ARG A 49 -0.05 -15.59 17.86
C ARG A 49 0.45 -16.75 18.72
N LYS A 50 1.68 -16.66 19.25
CA LYS A 50 2.29 -17.69 20.10
C LYS A 50 1.57 -17.83 21.45
N GLU A 51 1.19 -16.71 22.05
CA GLU A 51 0.43 -16.67 23.31
C GLU A 51 -0.96 -17.29 23.15
N ARG A 52 -1.68 -16.99 22.04
CA ARG A 52 -2.96 -17.64 21.71
C ARG A 52 -2.84 -19.14 21.51
N ALA A 53 -1.73 -19.61 20.94
CA ALA A 53 -1.47 -21.04 20.72
C ALA A 53 -1.10 -21.80 22.00
N SER A 54 -0.68 -21.10 23.08
CA SER A 54 -0.22 -21.71 24.33
C SER A 54 -1.29 -21.76 25.43
N SER A 55 -2.54 -21.36 25.14
CA SER A 55 -3.74 -21.51 25.98
C SER A 55 -3.71 -20.86 27.38
N ASP A 56 -2.60 -20.25 27.82
CA ASP A 56 -2.39 -19.88 29.23
C ASP A 56 -2.58 -18.39 29.57
N SER A 57 -2.90 -17.52 28.60
CA SER A 57 -3.00 -16.07 28.86
C SER A 57 -4.45 -15.58 28.83
N ASN A 58 -5.01 -15.36 30.03
CA ASN A 58 -6.26 -14.62 30.28
C ASN A 58 -6.11 -13.09 30.06
N GLN A 59 -5.16 -12.67 29.22
CA GLN A 59 -4.86 -11.28 28.93
C GLN A 59 -5.42 -10.93 27.55
N PRO A 60 -6.35 -9.96 27.44
CA PRO A 60 -6.82 -9.49 26.15
C PRO A 60 -5.70 -8.64 25.52
N HIS A 61 -4.75 -9.29 24.84
CA HIS A 61 -3.88 -8.59 23.91
C HIS A 61 -4.75 -8.17 22.70
N VAL A 62 -5.35 -6.99 22.83
CA VAL A 62 -6.16 -6.34 21.81
C VAL A 62 -5.22 -5.81 20.73
N ILE A 63 -4.74 -6.71 19.87
CA ILE A 63 -4.12 -6.27 18.62
C ILE A 63 -5.21 -5.64 17.76
N SER A 64 -5.01 -4.37 17.40
CA SER A 64 -5.92 -3.66 16.50
C SER A 64 -6.00 -4.42 15.17
N PRO A 65 -7.20 -4.72 14.64
CA PRO A 65 -7.36 -5.40 13.36
C PRO A 65 -6.69 -4.64 12.21
N HIS A 66 -6.57 -3.31 12.33
CA HIS A 66 -5.88 -2.47 11.36
C HIS A 66 -4.37 -2.70 11.35
N ARG A 67 -3.73 -2.97 12.50
CA ARG A 67 -2.30 -3.33 12.54
C ARG A 67 -2.04 -4.67 11.85
N LEU A 68 -2.94 -5.64 12.05
CA LEU A 68 -2.87 -6.92 11.34
C LEU A 68 -3.06 -6.72 9.83
N ALA A 69 -3.96 -5.82 9.43
CA ALA A 69 -4.12 -5.46 8.02
C ALA A 69 -2.87 -4.81 7.42
N SER A 70 -2.21 -3.91 8.16
CA SER A 70 -0.94 -3.29 7.75
C SER A 70 0.12 -4.35 7.43
N LEU A 71 0.22 -5.37 8.28
CA LEU A 71 1.17 -6.45 8.06
C LEU A 71 0.83 -7.26 6.79
N TYR A 72 -0.45 -7.57 6.57
CA TYR A 72 -0.88 -8.31 5.39
C TYR A 72 -0.63 -7.56 4.08
N ILE A 73 -0.84 -6.24 4.04
CA ILE A 73 -0.57 -5.49 2.82
C ILE A 73 0.92 -5.36 2.53
N VAL A 74 1.76 -5.28 3.57
CA VAL A 74 3.22 -5.33 3.42
C VAL A 74 3.65 -6.68 2.84
N PHE A 75 3.07 -7.79 3.30
CA PHE A 75 3.35 -9.11 2.70
C PHE A 75 2.90 -9.20 1.24
N ALA A 76 1.74 -8.62 0.90
CA ALA A 76 1.25 -8.61 -0.48
C ALA A 76 2.18 -7.82 -1.41
N ILE A 77 2.66 -6.64 -0.97
CA ILE A 77 3.61 -5.84 -1.75
C ILE A 77 4.97 -6.53 -1.81
N GLY A 78 5.47 -7.07 -0.69
CA GLY A 78 6.71 -7.84 -0.63
C GLY A 78 6.72 -9.01 -1.61
N ALA A 79 5.61 -9.76 -1.69
CA ALA A 79 5.44 -10.86 -2.64
C ALA A 79 5.22 -10.39 -4.10
N LEU A 80 4.83 -9.13 -4.31
CA LEU A 80 4.69 -8.53 -5.64
C LEU A 80 6.02 -8.05 -6.21
N VAL A 81 6.90 -7.53 -5.35
CA VAL A 81 8.23 -7.04 -5.72
C VAL A 81 9.32 -8.11 -5.66
N ASP A 82 9.00 -9.28 -5.10
CA ASP A 82 9.89 -10.45 -5.08
C ASP A 82 10.06 -11.04 -6.48
N LEU A 83 11.23 -10.78 -7.10
CA LEU A 83 11.59 -11.27 -8.43
C LEU A 83 11.79 -12.79 -8.49
N THR A 84 11.81 -13.48 -7.35
CA THR A 84 11.90 -14.95 -7.30
C THR A 84 10.56 -15.64 -7.48
N LEU A 85 9.45 -14.91 -7.35
CA LEU A 85 8.09 -15.41 -7.54
C LEU A 85 7.56 -15.07 -8.93
N ASP A 86 6.54 -15.83 -9.36
CA ASP A 86 5.84 -15.52 -10.60
C ASP A 86 5.18 -14.13 -10.52
N PRO A 87 5.21 -13.34 -11.62
CA PRO A 87 4.54 -12.05 -11.66
C PRO A 87 3.04 -12.23 -11.41
N TYR A 88 2.50 -11.42 -10.50
CA TYR A 88 1.12 -11.53 -10.00
C TYR A 88 0.84 -12.85 -9.27
N SER A 89 1.72 -13.22 -8.34
CA SER A 89 1.58 -14.43 -7.53
C SER A 89 0.22 -14.53 -6.82
N SER A 90 -0.34 -15.73 -6.76
CA SER A 90 -1.57 -16.01 -6.01
C SER A 90 -1.42 -15.75 -4.51
N GLU A 91 -0.18 -15.82 -4.01
CA GLU A 91 0.19 -15.50 -2.64
C GLU A 91 -0.03 -14.01 -2.34
N ALA A 92 0.46 -13.11 -3.21
CA ALA A 92 0.26 -11.66 -3.08
C ALA A 92 -1.23 -11.30 -3.07
N GLU A 93 -2.02 -11.90 -3.97
CA GLU A 93 -3.47 -11.68 -4.02
C GLU A 93 -4.17 -12.17 -2.73
N SER A 94 -3.78 -13.33 -2.23
CA SER A 94 -4.36 -13.89 -1.00
C SER A 94 -4.11 -12.97 0.19
N PHE A 95 -2.90 -12.41 0.32
CA PHE A 95 -2.59 -11.44 1.36
C PHE A 95 -3.33 -10.11 1.19
N ALA A 96 -3.50 -9.62 -0.04
CA ALA A 96 -4.30 -8.43 -0.30
C ALA A 96 -5.78 -8.63 0.10
N LEU A 97 -6.35 -9.82 -0.15
CA LEU A 97 -7.70 -10.17 0.29
C LEU A 97 -7.82 -10.25 1.82
N LEU A 98 -6.84 -10.88 2.49
CA LEU A 98 -6.77 -10.94 3.95
C LEU A 98 -6.65 -9.54 4.58
N CYS A 99 -5.87 -8.64 3.97
CA CYS A 99 -5.82 -7.24 4.36
C CYS A 99 -7.20 -6.58 4.30
N ARG A 100 -7.92 -6.71 3.18
CA ARG A 100 -9.28 -6.14 3.04
C ARG A 100 -10.25 -6.70 4.06
N ALA A 101 -10.18 -8.01 4.33
CA ALA A 101 -10.97 -8.65 5.37
C ALA A 101 -10.61 -8.16 6.77
N ALA A 102 -9.34 -7.87 7.05
CA ALA A 102 -8.89 -7.33 8.32
C ALA A 102 -9.33 -5.87 8.52
N ILE A 103 -9.27 -5.03 7.49
CA ILE A 103 -9.75 -3.64 7.53
C ILE A 103 -11.24 -3.59 7.79
N SER A 104 -12.04 -4.49 7.22
CA SER A 104 -13.50 -4.49 7.39
C SER A 104 -13.97 -4.93 8.79
N LEU A 105 -13.08 -5.48 9.63
CA LEU A 105 -13.42 -5.88 11.00
C LEU A 105 -13.72 -4.70 11.93
N ARG A 106 -13.22 -3.50 11.61
CA ARG A 106 -13.47 -2.28 12.38
C ARG A 106 -13.74 -1.13 11.43
N SER A 107 -14.74 -0.31 11.76
CA SER A 107 -15.09 0.85 10.93
C SER A 107 -13.87 1.78 10.81
N VAL A 108 -13.48 2.02 9.56
CA VAL A 108 -12.41 2.95 9.19
C VAL A 108 -12.79 4.39 9.53
N PHE A 109 -14.09 4.71 9.61
CA PHE A 109 -14.59 6.07 9.79
C PHE A 109 -14.81 6.44 11.26
N ASP A 110 -15.11 5.48 12.13
CA ASP A 110 -15.51 5.77 13.52
C ASP A 110 -14.30 6.17 14.40
N SER A 111 -13.14 5.58 14.14
CA SER A 111 -11.91 5.82 14.90
C SER A 111 -10.70 5.53 14.02
N PRO A 112 -10.38 6.42 13.06
CA PRO A 112 -9.27 6.21 12.16
C PRO A 112 -7.94 6.33 12.92
N GLU A 113 -7.18 5.23 12.96
CA GLU A 113 -5.83 5.17 13.50
C GLU A 113 -4.81 5.52 12.40
N ILE A 114 -3.61 5.96 12.78
CA ILE A 114 -2.51 6.21 11.82
C ILE A 114 -2.23 4.94 10.99
N CYS A 115 -2.21 3.78 11.64
CA CYS A 115 -2.06 2.48 10.97
C CYS A 115 -3.14 2.24 9.92
N THR A 116 -4.38 2.68 10.14
CA THR A 116 -5.47 2.53 9.17
C THR A 116 -5.18 3.35 7.91
N VAL A 117 -4.72 4.59 8.06
CA VAL A 117 -4.35 5.46 6.94
C VAL A 117 -3.18 4.86 6.16
N GLN A 118 -2.11 4.45 6.85
CA GLN A 118 -0.95 3.80 6.23
C GLN A 118 -1.36 2.55 5.44
N THR A 119 -2.22 1.72 6.03
CA THR A 119 -2.71 0.48 5.39
C THR A 119 -3.52 0.77 4.13
N ILE A 120 -4.43 1.74 4.16
CA ILE A 120 -5.27 2.08 3.00
C ILE A 120 -4.41 2.70 1.89
N ALA A 121 -3.42 3.52 2.25
CA ALA A 121 -2.48 4.08 1.28
C ALA A 121 -1.62 2.99 0.62
N LEU A 122 -1.09 2.04 1.41
CA LEU A 122 -0.39 0.86 0.89
C LEU A 122 -1.29 -0.02 0.03
N LEU A 123 -2.58 -0.14 0.37
CA LEU A 123 -3.54 -0.91 -0.41
C LEU A 123 -3.82 -0.25 -1.77
N ALA A 124 -3.95 1.07 -1.81
CA ALA A 124 -4.06 1.80 -3.07
C ALA A 124 -2.80 1.62 -3.92
N HIS A 125 -1.63 1.71 -3.30
CA HIS A 125 -0.35 1.46 -3.96
C HIS A 125 -0.25 0.04 -4.54
N TYR A 126 -0.64 -0.98 -3.78
CA TYR A 126 -0.70 -2.35 -4.30
C TYR A 126 -1.61 -2.46 -5.54
N GLN A 127 -2.77 -1.80 -5.52
CA GLN A 127 -3.72 -1.85 -6.65
C GLN A 127 -3.19 -1.20 -7.92
N THR A 128 -2.34 -0.17 -7.83
CA THR A 128 -1.73 0.46 -9.02
C THR A 128 -0.76 -0.49 -9.73
N PHE A 129 -0.06 -1.36 -8.99
CA PHE A 129 0.92 -2.30 -9.55
C PHE A 129 0.32 -3.68 -9.89
N ALA A 130 -0.75 -4.09 -9.22
CA ALA A 130 -1.37 -5.41 -9.40
C ALA A 130 -2.13 -5.59 -10.74
N GLY A 131 -2.26 -4.54 -11.58
CA GLY A 131 -2.43 -4.53 -13.05
C GLY A 131 -3.62 -5.25 -13.71
N LYS A 132 -3.93 -6.50 -13.35
CA LYS A 132 -4.93 -7.34 -14.04
C LYS A 132 -6.35 -7.25 -13.48
N ARG A 133 -6.52 -6.88 -12.21
CA ARG A 133 -7.82 -6.93 -11.51
C ARG A 133 -8.34 -5.59 -11.01
N TYR A 134 -7.49 -4.58 -10.95
CA TYR A 134 -7.83 -3.27 -10.39
C TYR A 134 -7.74 -2.22 -11.49
N THR A 135 -8.78 -1.40 -11.60
CA THR A 135 -8.71 -0.20 -12.43
C THR A 135 -7.88 0.84 -11.69
N LEU A 136 -7.11 1.64 -12.44
CA LEU A 136 -6.38 2.76 -11.86
C LEU A 136 -7.33 3.72 -11.14
N ASP A 137 -8.52 3.96 -11.71
CA ASP A 137 -9.57 4.78 -11.08
C ASP A 137 -9.95 4.26 -9.69
N ALA A 138 -10.15 2.95 -9.53
CA ALA A 138 -10.44 2.36 -8.22
C ALA A 138 -9.27 2.57 -7.24
N ALA A 139 -8.03 2.35 -7.67
CA ALA A 139 -6.86 2.62 -6.83
C ALA A 139 -6.80 4.10 -6.39
N TRP A 140 -7.14 5.03 -7.29
CA TRP A 140 -7.20 6.47 -7.01
C TRP A 140 -8.29 6.85 -6.02
N THR A 141 -9.46 6.23 -6.11
CA THR A 141 -10.52 6.46 -5.12
C THR A 141 -10.08 6.02 -3.72
N VAL A 142 -9.38 4.89 -3.62
CA VAL A 142 -8.83 4.38 -2.34
C VAL A 142 -7.72 5.29 -1.82
N MET A 143 -6.84 5.80 -2.69
CA MET A 143 -5.81 6.76 -2.31
C MET A 143 -6.41 8.07 -1.80
N SER A 144 -7.46 8.57 -2.46
CA SER A 144 -8.19 9.78 -2.05
C SER A 144 -8.88 9.58 -0.70
N LEU A 145 -9.41 8.39 -0.43
CA LEU A 145 -9.96 8.03 0.87
C LEU A 145 -8.88 8.08 1.96
N ALA A 146 -7.69 7.52 1.70
CA ALA A 146 -6.57 7.60 2.65
C ALA A 146 -6.21 9.06 2.97
N ALA A 147 -6.12 9.91 1.95
CA ALA A 147 -5.84 11.34 2.14
C ALA A 147 -6.90 12.04 2.99
N LYS A 148 -8.18 11.75 2.78
CA LYS A 148 -9.28 12.31 3.58
C LYS A 148 -9.24 11.84 5.04
N LEU A 149 -8.92 10.57 5.28
CA LEU A 149 -8.75 10.05 6.64
C LEU A 149 -7.55 10.68 7.34
N ALA A 150 -6.43 10.86 6.62
CA ALA A 150 -5.25 11.55 7.16
C ALA A 150 -5.56 12.99 7.58
N GLN A 151 -6.34 13.72 6.76
CA GLN A 151 -6.82 15.06 7.09
C GLN A 151 -7.72 15.04 8.33
N SER A 152 -8.61 14.05 8.45
CA SER A 152 -9.54 13.91 9.60
C SER A 152 -8.83 13.68 10.93
N ILE A 153 -7.69 12.98 10.95
CA ILE A 153 -6.90 12.74 12.17
C ILE A 153 -6.09 14.01 12.56
N GLY A 154 -6.00 14.99 11.67
CA GLY A 154 -5.23 16.22 11.92
C GLY A 154 -3.72 16.02 11.80
N LEU A 155 -3.28 15.04 10.99
CA LEU A 155 -1.88 14.71 10.69
C LEU A 155 -1.17 15.78 9.85
N ARG A 156 -1.26 17.06 10.25
CA ARG A 156 -0.81 18.24 9.48
C ARG A 156 0.71 18.35 9.29
N LYS A 157 1.49 17.40 9.84
CA LYS A 157 2.98 17.41 9.87
C LYS A 157 3.62 16.03 9.66
N SER A 158 2.87 14.99 9.31
CA SER A 158 3.46 13.68 9.07
C SER A 158 3.96 13.55 7.63
N ASN A 159 5.15 12.98 7.44
CA ASN A 159 5.71 12.66 6.12
C ASN A 159 4.72 11.89 5.23
N LEU A 160 3.89 11.02 5.83
CA LEU A 160 2.82 10.27 5.17
C LEU A 160 1.87 11.12 4.30
N ILE A 161 1.50 12.32 4.76
CA ILE A 161 0.61 13.19 3.98
C ILE A 161 1.37 13.77 2.78
N TYR A 162 2.62 14.17 2.97
CA TYR A 162 3.47 14.67 1.88
C TYR A 162 3.71 13.56 0.85
N ASP A 163 4.04 12.34 1.27
CA ASP A 163 4.23 11.20 0.36
C ASP A 163 2.95 10.87 -0.43
N ILE A 164 1.77 10.90 0.23
CA ILE A 164 0.48 10.71 -0.45
C ILE A 164 0.19 11.85 -1.44
N PHE A 165 0.47 13.11 -1.06
CA PHE A 165 0.28 14.25 -1.95
C PHE A 165 1.28 14.26 -3.11
N ASP A 166 2.53 13.86 -2.89
CA ASP A 166 3.55 13.75 -3.92
C ASP A 166 3.20 12.63 -4.90
N ILE A 167 2.68 11.48 -4.41
CA ILE A 167 2.14 10.45 -5.30
C ILE A 167 0.93 10.98 -6.07
N LEU A 168 -0.02 11.65 -5.41
CA LEU A 168 -1.17 12.25 -6.09
C LEU A 168 -0.75 13.34 -7.11
N ALA A 169 0.34 14.06 -6.86
CA ALA A 169 0.84 15.14 -7.71
C ALA A 169 1.65 14.59 -8.90
N ASP A 170 2.53 13.62 -8.66
CA ASP A 170 3.28 12.91 -9.70
C ASP A 170 2.30 12.18 -10.62
N THR A 171 1.26 11.59 -10.07
CA THR A 171 0.23 10.93 -10.90
C THR A 171 -0.80 11.87 -11.48
N SER A 172 -1.04 13.05 -10.91
CA SER A 172 -1.72 14.12 -11.66
C SER A 172 -0.88 14.54 -12.86
N SER A 173 0.47 14.53 -12.77
CA SER A 173 1.34 14.70 -13.94
C SER A 173 1.29 13.51 -14.90
N GLN A 174 1.23 12.27 -14.42
CA GLN A 174 1.10 11.09 -15.31
C GLN A 174 -0.29 10.99 -15.94
N ILE A 175 -1.36 11.34 -15.23
CA ILE A 175 -2.73 11.45 -15.75
C ILE A 175 -2.83 12.65 -16.69
N ALA A 176 -2.18 13.77 -16.39
CA ALA A 176 -2.04 14.88 -17.34
C ALA A 176 -1.26 14.44 -18.57
N MET A 177 -0.23 13.60 -18.46
CA MET A 177 0.52 13.03 -19.59
C MET A 177 -0.28 11.99 -20.38
N VAL A 178 -1.15 11.21 -19.73
CA VAL A 178 -2.07 10.25 -20.39
C VAL A 178 -3.26 10.97 -21.02
N LEU A 179 -3.77 12.03 -20.38
CA LEU A 179 -4.79 12.93 -20.95
C LEU A 179 -4.19 13.76 -22.09
N ASP A 180 -2.96 14.26 -21.97
CA ASP A 180 -2.21 14.91 -23.07
C ASP A 180 -1.84 13.89 -24.14
N GLY A 181 -1.60 12.62 -23.83
CA GLY A 181 -1.40 11.56 -24.80
C GLY A 181 -2.66 11.22 -25.59
N THR A 182 -3.83 11.28 -24.93
CA THR A 182 -5.15 11.05 -25.54
C THR A 182 -5.66 12.30 -26.27
N LEU A 183 -5.33 13.50 -25.78
CA LEU A 183 -5.48 14.78 -26.49
C LEU A 183 -4.48 14.89 -27.64
N MET A 184 -3.24 14.40 -27.51
CA MET A 184 -2.26 14.28 -28.59
C MET A 184 -2.74 13.31 -29.64
N LEU A 185 -3.31 12.15 -29.27
CA LEU A 185 -3.88 11.25 -30.28
C LEU A 185 -5.07 11.89 -31.00
N ARG A 186 -5.89 12.69 -30.31
CA ARG A 186 -6.98 13.47 -30.92
C ARG A 186 -6.48 14.64 -31.78
N LEU A 187 -5.40 15.31 -31.37
CA LEU A 187 -4.76 16.40 -32.12
C LEU A 187 -3.92 15.88 -33.29
N LEU A 188 -3.34 14.68 -33.20
CA LEU A 188 -2.62 14.01 -34.28
C LEU A 188 -3.57 13.43 -35.35
N THR A 189 -4.85 13.21 -35.01
CA THR A 189 -5.89 12.91 -36.00
C THR A 189 -6.50 14.15 -36.67
N ASP A 190 -6.30 15.36 -36.13
CA ASP A 190 -6.95 16.58 -36.64
C ASP A 190 -5.95 17.63 -37.18
N GLU A 191 -4.71 17.68 -36.71
CA GLU A 191 -3.71 18.68 -37.11
C GLU A 191 -2.32 18.03 -37.13
N GLY A 192 -1.94 17.50 -38.29
CA GLY A 192 -0.55 17.15 -38.56
C GLY A 192 0.35 18.38 -38.48
N LEU A 193 1.56 18.20 -37.92
CA LEU A 193 2.80 18.95 -38.19
C LEU A 193 3.35 19.99 -37.20
N CYS A 194 2.75 20.32 -36.05
CA CYS A 194 3.34 21.36 -35.20
C CYS A 194 3.59 20.96 -33.75
N SER A 195 4.88 20.81 -33.38
CA SER A 195 5.45 20.93 -32.02
C SER A 195 6.06 19.66 -31.39
N MET A 196 7.06 19.08 -32.06
CA MET A 196 7.95 18.04 -31.50
C MET A 196 9.07 18.59 -30.57
N ASN A 197 9.03 19.87 -30.18
CA ASN A 197 10.15 20.52 -29.48
C ASN A 197 9.97 20.71 -27.96
N PHE A 198 8.88 20.25 -27.35
CA PHE A 198 8.67 20.44 -25.90
C PHE A 198 9.17 19.26 -25.04
N PHE A 199 9.32 18.06 -25.62
CA PHE A 199 9.59 16.84 -24.84
C PHE A 199 11.07 16.61 -24.47
N ALA A 200 12.02 17.32 -25.09
CA ALA A 200 13.44 17.04 -24.91
C ALA A 200 14.09 17.71 -23.67
N ARG A 201 13.38 18.56 -22.92
CA ARG A 201 14.02 19.45 -21.93
C ARG A 201 13.91 19.03 -20.47
N ASN A 202 13.16 17.97 -20.14
CA ASN A 202 12.97 17.54 -18.74
C ASN A 202 13.46 16.11 -18.42
N SER A 203 14.25 15.48 -19.31
CA SER A 203 14.79 14.12 -19.10
C SER A 203 16.25 14.07 -18.63
N PHE A 204 16.79 15.15 -18.06
CA PHE A 204 18.14 15.16 -17.47
C PHE A 204 18.15 15.82 -16.09
N ILE A 205 17.73 15.05 -15.08
CA ILE A 205 18.34 15.04 -13.74
C ILE A 205 18.38 13.57 -13.29
N VAL A 206 19.32 12.80 -13.85
CA VAL A 206 20.44 12.11 -13.17
C VAL A 206 21.55 12.00 -14.22
#